data_AF-A0A847W8G6-F1
#
_entry.id   AF-A0A847W8G6-F1
#
_cell.length_a   1.000
_cell.length_b   1.000
_cell.length_c   1.000
_cell.angle_alpha   90.00
_cell.angle_beta   90.00
_cell.angle_gamma   90.00
#
_symmetry.space_group_name_H-M   'P 1'
#
loop_
_entity.id
_entity.type
_entity.pdbx_description
1 polymer ?
#
loop_
_entity_poly.entity_id
_entity_poly.type
_entity_poly.pdbx_seq_one_letter_code
_entity_poly.pdbx_strand_id
1 'polypeptide(L)'
;MREREIKCRIQRAEELLDELFADGAEAIGFMPLKDVHLSMIRDAINAVTHGYMRKVTYEIPRVCKAEVSMNSKGIIEIKRTEGRTVTRKES
;
A
#
# COMPACT_ATOMS: atom_id res chain seq x y z
N MET A 1 -21.06 3.81 12.26
CA MET A 1 -19.79 4.53 12.55
C MET A 1 -18.60 3.82 11.91
N ARG A 2 -18.42 2.51 12.12
CA ARG A 2 -17.27 1.73 11.65
C ARG A 2 -17.00 1.75 10.13
N GLU A 3 -18.02 1.72 9.27
CA GLU A 3 -17.82 1.75 7.80
C GLU A 3 -17.28 3.08 7.27
N ARG A 4 -17.66 4.23 7.85
CA ARG A 4 -17.14 5.54 7.43
C ARG A 4 -15.66 5.66 7.76
N GLU A 5 -15.26 5.17 8.93
CA GLU A 5 -13.86 5.13 9.35
C GLU A 5 -13.04 4.21 8.43
N ILE A 6 -13.55 3.02 8.12
CA ILE A 6 -12.90 2.09 7.17
C ILE A 6 -12.71 2.75 5.80
N LYS A 7 -13.74 3.42 5.25
CA LYS A 7 -13.64 4.11 3.95
C LYS A 7 -12.59 5.21 3.95
N CYS A 8 -12.55 6.03 5.00
CA CYS A 8 -11.55 7.10 5.12
C CYS A 8 -10.13 6.54 5.18
N ARG A 9 -9.94 5.41 5.87
CA ARG A 9 -8.65 4.72 5.95
C ARG A 9 -8.22 4.10 4.63
N ILE A 10 -9.15 3.48 3.90
CA ILE A 10 -8.88 2.97 2.55
C ILE A 10 -8.44 4.12 1.65
N GLN A 11 -9.16 5.24 1.67
CA GLN A 11 -8.79 6.41 0.86
C GLN A 11 -7.39 6.94 1.18
N ARG A 12 -7.05 7.10 2.47
CA ARG A 12 -5.69 7.50 2.87
C ARG A 12 -4.64 6.49 2.42
N ALA A 13 -4.91 5.20 2.56
CA ALA A 13 -4.00 4.16 2.10
C ALA A 13 -3.83 4.14 0.57
N GLU A 14 -4.87 4.50 -0.19
CA GLU A 14 -4.79 4.66 -1.65
C GLU A 14 -3.93 5.87 -2.06
N GLU A 15 -3.94 6.97 -1.29
CA GLU A 15 -3.01 8.08 -1.49
C GLU A 15 -1.55 7.62 -1.29
N LEU A 16 -1.27 6.79 -0.29
CA LEU A 16 0.06 6.21 -0.09
C LEU A 16 0.47 5.22 -1.19
N LEU A 17 -0.51 4.50 -1.75
CA LEU A 17 -0.29 3.64 -2.91
C LEU A 17 0.13 4.47 -4.12
N ASP A 18 -0.51 5.62 -4.35
CA ASP A 18 -0.15 6.53 -5.42
C ASP A 18 1.30 7.03 -5.27
N GLU A 19 1.65 7.54 -4.08
CA GLU A 19 3.00 8.01 -3.75
C GLU A 19 4.10 6.95 -3.94
N LEU A 20 3.79 5.68 -3.65
CA LEU A 20 4.79 4.61 -3.64
C LEU A 20 4.86 3.84 -4.96
N PHE A 21 3.75 3.72 -5.67
CA PHE A 21 3.61 2.75 -6.77
C PHE A 21 3.00 3.29 -8.05
N ALA A 22 2.26 4.40 -8.03
CA ALA A 22 1.70 4.98 -9.26
C ALA A 22 2.49 6.22 -9.67
N ASP A 23 1.84 7.26 -10.18
CA ASP A 23 2.51 8.44 -10.74
C ASP A 23 3.36 9.17 -9.67
N GLY A 24 2.91 9.20 -8.42
CA GLY A 24 3.66 9.74 -7.29
C GLY A 24 5.00 9.04 -7.02
N ALA A 25 5.19 7.80 -7.50
CA ALA A 25 6.43 7.05 -7.32
C ALA A 25 7.63 7.70 -7.99
N GLU A 26 7.43 8.45 -9.07
CA GLU A 26 8.50 9.15 -9.79
C GLU A 26 9.16 10.21 -8.89
N ALA A 27 8.38 10.89 -8.05
CA ALA A 27 8.88 11.91 -7.13
C ALA A 27 9.87 11.34 -6.08
N ILE A 28 9.79 10.03 -5.82
CA ILE A 28 10.71 9.31 -4.94
C ILE A 28 11.69 8.42 -5.72
N GLY A 29 11.82 8.63 -7.03
CA GLY A 29 12.84 8.00 -7.88
C GLY A 29 12.56 6.54 -8.23
N PHE A 30 11.29 6.12 -8.24
CA PHE A 30 10.89 4.80 -8.73
C PHE A 30 10.00 4.91 -9.97
N MET A 31 9.99 3.87 -10.81
CA MET A 31 9.04 3.82 -11.92
C MET A 31 7.64 3.44 -11.42
N PRO A 32 6.57 4.06 -11.97
CA PRO A 32 5.21 3.63 -11.73
C PRO A 32 4.97 2.18 -12.15
N LEU A 33 4.12 1.49 -11.40
CA LEU A 33 3.66 0.14 -11.70
C LEU A 33 2.50 0.16 -12.69
N LYS A 34 2.35 -0.95 -13.42
CA LYS A 34 1.17 -1.19 -14.25
C LYS A 34 -0.08 -1.36 -13.40
N ASP A 35 -1.24 -0.98 -13.97
CA ASP A 35 -2.56 -1.03 -13.31
C ASP A 35 -2.88 -2.38 -12.66
N VAL A 36 -2.48 -3.50 -13.29
CA VAL A 36 -2.71 -4.83 -12.73
C VAL A 36 -2.06 -5.00 -11.35
N HIS A 37 -0.86 -4.47 -11.15
CA HIS A 37 -0.16 -4.56 -9.86
C HIS A 37 -0.76 -3.59 -8.85
N LEU A 38 -1.17 -2.39 -9.29
CA LEU A 38 -1.86 -1.42 -8.45
C LEU A 38 -3.19 -2.00 -7.92
N SER A 39 -3.96 -2.69 -8.77
CA SER A 39 -5.19 -3.37 -8.36
C SER A 39 -4.93 -4.41 -7.27
N MET A 40 -3.90 -5.25 -7.42
CA MET A 40 -3.55 -6.26 -6.42
C MET A 40 -3.18 -5.64 -5.07
N ILE A 41 -2.46 -4.51 -5.08
CA ILE A 41 -2.10 -3.81 -3.85
C ILE A 41 -3.34 -3.14 -3.23
N ARG A 42 -4.26 -2.57 -4.03
CA ARG A 42 -5.56 -2.07 -3.55
C ARG A 42 -6.38 -3.18 -2.89
N ASP A 43 -6.39 -4.38 -3.45
CA ASP A 43 -7.08 -5.52 -2.83
C ASP A 43 -6.46 -5.90 -1.48
N ALA A 44 -5.12 -5.82 -1.36
CA ALA A 44 -4.44 -6.01 -0.08
C ALA A 44 -4.76 -4.90 0.94
N ILE A 45 -4.84 -3.64 0.51
CA ILE A 45 -5.28 -2.52 1.36
C ILE A 45 -6.69 -2.82 1.89
N ASN A 46 -7.62 -3.22 1.04
CA ASN A 46 -8.97 -3.60 1.44
C ASN A 46 -8.95 -4.76 2.44
N ALA A 47 -8.24 -5.85 2.14
CA ALA A 47 -8.18 -7.03 3.00
C ALA A 47 -7.58 -6.73 4.38
N VAL A 48 -6.52 -5.92 4.42
CA VAL A 48 -5.88 -5.51 5.67
C VAL A 48 -6.78 -4.57 6.46
N THR A 49 -7.38 -3.57 5.83
CA THR A 49 -8.22 -2.57 6.51
C THR A 49 -9.47 -3.19 7.14
N HIS A 50 -10.08 -4.17 6.46
CA HIS A 50 -11.23 -4.92 6.99
C HIS A 50 -10.83 -5.97 8.03
N GLY A 51 -9.54 -6.18 8.27
CA GLY A 51 -9.04 -7.12 9.26
C GLY A 51 -9.06 -8.58 8.82
N TYR A 52 -9.27 -8.87 7.53
CA TYR A 52 -9.19 -10.24 6.99
C TYR A 52 -7.75 -10.76 7.03
N MET A 53 -6.76 -9.86 6.95
CA MET A 53 -5.35 -10.17 7.05
C MET A 53 -4.62 -9.09 7.84
N ARG A 54 -3.52 -9.44 8.52
CA ARG A 54 -2.66 -8.43 9.18
C ARG A 54 -1.58 -7.87 8.27
N LYS A 55 -1.17 -8.66 7.28
CA LYS A 55 -0.05 -8.36 6.39
C LYS A 55 -0.20 -9.13 5.09
N VAL A 56 0.04 -8.46 3.97
CA VAL A 56 0.14 -9.03 2.63
C VAL A 56 1.46 -8.59 2.03
N THR A 57 2.11 -9.48 1.29
CA THR A 57 3.37 -9.21 0.61
C THR A 57 3.26 -9.70 -0.83
N TYR A 58 3.51 -8.81 -1.77
CA TYR A 58 3.56 -9.11 -3.19
C TYR A 58 4.98 -8.93 -3.70
N GLU A 59 5.50 -9.96 -4.36
CA GLU A 59 6.75 -9.89 -5.09
C GLU A 59 6.42 -9.67 -6.56
N ILE A 60 6.82 -8.52 -7.10
CA ILE A 60 6.63 -8.17 -8.50
C ILE A 60 7.95 -8.49 -9.21
N PRO A 61 8.00 -9.56 -10.01
CA PRO A 61 9.26 -10.09 -10.53
C PRO A 61 10.08 -9.02 -11.25
N ARG A 62 11.35 -8.89 -10.85
CA ARG A 62 12.32 -7.93 -11.42
C ARG A 62 11.97 -6.45 -11.25
N VAL A 63 10.93 -6.11 -10.52
CA VAL A 63 10.52 -4.71 -10.28
C VAL A 63 10.72 -4.36 -8.82
N CYS A 64 9.86 -4.86 -7.93
CA CYS A 64 9.93 -4.52 -6.52
C CYS A 64 9.16 -5.53 -5.67
N LYS A 65 9.33 -5.39 -4.36
CA LYS A 65 8.47 -6.04 -3.36
C LYS A 65 7.56 -4.98 -2.74
N ALA A 66 6.26 -5.24 -2.76
CA ALA A 66 5.24 -4.45 -2.10
C ALA A 66 4.78 -5.16 -0.81
N GLU A 67 4.63 -4.42 0.27
CA GLU A 67 4.12 -4.94 1.55
C GLU A 67 3.05 -4.00 2.07
N VAL A 68 1.87 -4.54 2.36
CA VAL A 68 0.77 -3.82 3.02
C VAL A 68 0.53 -4.49 4.36
N SER A 69 0.53 -3.73 5.45
CA SER A 69 0.35 -4.26 6.79
C SER A 69 -0.39 -3.31 7.69
N MET A 70 -0.99 -3.82 8.77
CA MET A 70 -1.53 -3.00 9.84
C MET A 70 -0.69 -3.19 11.10
N ASN A 71 -0.22 -2.08 11.67
CA ASN A 71 0.55 -2.14 12.91
C ASN A 71 -0.35 -2.34 14.15
N SER A 72 0.25 -2.48 15.32
CA SER A 72 -0.47 -2.73 16.59
C SER A 72 -1.38 -1.57 17.02
N LYS A 73 -1.18 -0.36 16.48
CA LYS A 73 -2.04 0.81 16.70
C LYS A 73 -3.20 0.88 15.70
N GLY A 74 -3.31 -0.13 14.83
CA GLY A 74 -4.33 -0.15 13.79
C GLY A 74 -4.05 0.80 12.64
N ILE A 75 -2.81 1.23 12.40
CA ILE A 75 -2.43 2.12 11.29
C ILE A 75 -1.91 1.27 10.12
N ILE A 76 -2.40 1.53 8.92
CA ILE A 76 -1.91 0.92 7.67
C ILE A 76 -0.52 1.45 7.35
N GLU A 77 0.40 0.53 7.09
CA GLU A 77 1.74 0.80 6.61
C GLU A 77 1.94 0.11 5.27
N ILE A 78 2.41 0.87 4.28
CA ILE A 78 2.71 0.39 2.95
C ILE A 78 4.21 0.56 2.69
N LYS A 79 4.86 -0.49 2.18
CA LYS A 79 6.29 -0.49 1.87
C LYS A 79 6.54 -0.91 0.44
N ARG A 80 7.48 -0.22 -0.20
CA ARG A 80 8.10 -0.61 -1.47
C ARG A 80 9.57 -0.90 -1.23
N THR A 81 10.05 -2.06 -1.68
CA THR A 81 11.47 -2.43 -1.65
C THR A 81 11.96 -2.70 -3.07
N GLU A 82 12.90 -1.88 -3.53
CA GLU A 82 13.52 -1.93 -4.85
C GLU A 82 14.94 -1.37 -4.74
N GLY A 83 15.92 -2.23 -4.42
CA GLY A 83 17.30 -1.82 -4.04
C GLY A 83 17.40 -1.06 -2.71
N ARG A 84 16.36 -0.30 -2.34
CA ARG A 84 16.14 0.38 -1.06
C ARG A 84 14.68 0.23 -0.63
N THR A 85 14.40 0.40 0.65
CA THR A 85 13.05 0.31 1.21
C THR A 85 12.50 1.68 1.56
N VAL A 86 11.33 2.01 1.03
CA VAL A 86 10.54 3.19 1.40
C VAL A 86 9.26 2.73 2.08
N THR A 87 8.91 3.37 3.19
CA THR A 87 7.70 3.08 3.98
C THR A 87 6.86 4.35 4.10
N ARG A 88 5.54 4.20 3.96
CA ARG A 88 4.54 5.22 4.25
C ARG A 88 3.50 4.66 5.21
N LYS A 89 2.87 5.55 5.98
CA LYS A 89 1.85 5.20 6.97
C LYS A 89 0.69 6.17 6.84
N GLU A 90 -0.54 5.67 7.01
CA GLU A 90 -1.70 6.57 7.03
C GLU A 90 -1.58 7.50 8.24
N SER A 91 -1.75 8.81 8.02
CA SER A 91 -1.72 9.85 9.06
C SER A 91 -3.13 10.22 9.48
#